data_AF-A0A1B1S4L0-F1
#
_entry.id   AF-A0A1B1S4L0-F1
#
_cell.length_a   1.000
_cell.length_b   1.000
_cell.length_c   1.000
_cell.angle_alpha   90.00
_cell.angle_beta   90.00
_cell.angle_gamma   90.00
#
_symmetry.space_group_name_H-M   'P 1'
#
loop_
_entity.id
_entity.type
_entity.pdbx_description
1 polymer ?
#
loop_
_entity_poly.entity_id
_entity_poly.type
_entity_poly.pdbx_seq_one_letter_code
_entity_poly.pdbx_strand_id
1 'polypeptide(L)'
;MKLSQKLTKEQTDPYFLEWARLSAELAYLHERRDKATGQAMQSSIKMFEQLLLHCRSALQDDEFEPLNGSERLSFIKSSARTYAAYRQLDELFSELKKILARKRIEFNQQSE
;
A
#
# COMPACT_ATOMS: atom_id res chain seq x y z
N MET A 1 -1.35 -23.30 8.39
CA MET A 1 -0.06 -22.58 8.23
C MET A 1 0.03 -21.53 9.33
N LYS A 2 1.12 -21.45 10.10
CA LYS A 2 1.27 -20.38 11.11
C LYS A 2 1.38 -19.03 10.39
N LEU A 3 0.78 -17.98 10.96
CA LEU A 3 1.03 -16.61 10.52
C LEU A 3 2.55 -16.41 10.46
N SER A 4 3.10 -16.09 9.29
CA SER A 4 4.49 -15.65 9.23
C SER A 4 4.61 -14.47 10.19
N GLN A 5 5.59 -14.49 11.10
CA GLN A 5 5.84 -13.41 12.08
C GLN A 5 5.98 -12.03 11.42
N LYS A 6 6.14 -12.00 10.09
CA LYS A 6 6.21 -10.81 9.25
C LYS A 6 4.85 -10.19 8.93
N LEU A 7 3.71 -10.89 9.03
CA LEU A 7 2.39 -10.35 8.65
C LEU A 7 1.58 -9.79 9.83
N THR A 8 2.21 -9.68 11.00
CA THR A 8 1.56 -9.17 12.20
C THR A 8 1.21 -7.69 12.05
N LYS A 9 0.32 -7.23 12.92
CA LYS A 9 -0.13 -5.84 12.94
C LYS A 9 1.04 -4.89 13.13
N GLU A 10 1.95 -5.23 14.04
CA GLU A 10 3.14 -4.46 14.40
C GLU A 10 4.09 -4.27 13.21
N GLN A 11 4.16 -5.24 12.29
CA GLN A 11 5.04 -5.16 11.12
C GLN A 11 4.45 -4.33 9.98
N THR A 12 3.12 -4.27 9.83
CA THR A 12 2.50 -3.56 8.69
C THR A 12 1.94 -2.20 9.07
N ASP A 13 1.50 -2.00 10.31
CA ASP A 13 0.89 -0.75 10.76
C ASP A 13 1.78 0.48 10.55
N PRO A 14 3.12 0.41 10.70
CA PRO A 14 3.98 1.55 10.38
C PRO A 14 3.78 2.08 8.95
N TYR A 15 3.58 1.19 7.96
CA TYR A 15 3.32 1.60 6.57
C TYR A 15 1.98 2.33 6.43
N PHE A 16 0.94 1.87 7.12
CA PHE A 16 -0.38 2.49 7.05
C PHE A 16 -0.49 3.80 7.82
N LEU A 17 0.25 3.95 8.92
CA LEU A 17 0.37 5.20 9.64
C LEU A 17 1.12 6.24 8.81
N GLU A 18 2.23 5.84 8.19
CA GLU A 18 2.98 6.72 7.30
C GLU A 18 2.18 7.06 6.04
N TRP A 19 1.41 6.11 5.48
CA TRP A 19 0.48 6.40 4.39
C TRP A 19 -0.58 7.42 4.79
N ALA A 20 -1.18 7.32 5.99
CA ALA A 20 -2.16 8.31 6.44
C ALA A 20 -1.57 9.73 6.48
N ARG A 21 -0.31 9.87 6.92
CA ARG A 21 0.42 11.14 6.92
C ARG A 21 0.69 11.64 5.49
N LEU A 22 1.29 10.80 4.64
CA LEU A 22 1.64 11.16 3.27
C LEU A 22 0.42 11.41 2.38
N SER A 23 -0.67 10.68 2.59
CA SER A 23 -1.93 10.86 1.85
C SER A 23 -2.57 12.22 2.15
N ALA A 24 -2.55 12.64 3.43
CA ALA A 24 -2.99 13.99 3.81
C ALA A 24 -2.12 15.09 3.19
N GLU A 25 -0.79 14.90 3.19
CA GLU A 25 0.15 15.81 2.54
C GLU A 25 -0.09 15.88 1.02
N LEU A 26 -0.24 14.73 0.36
CA LEU A 26 -0.53 14.63 -1.07
C LEU A 26 -1.83 15.31 -1.47
N ALA A 27 -2.90 15.13 -0.68
CA ALA A 27 -4.17 15.80 -0.90
C ALA A 27 -3.98 17.34 -0.92
N TYR A 28 -3.26 17.87 0.07
CA TYR A 28 -2.93 19.29 0.15
C TYR A 28 -2.05 19.78 -1.01
N LEU A 29 -1.02 19.03 -1.39
CA LEU A 29 -0.14 19.39 -2.51
C LEU A 29 -0.90 19.39 -3.86
N HIS A 30 -1.79 18.42 -4.08
CA HIS A 30 -2.62 18.36 -5.27
C HIS A 30 -3.60 19.53 -5.36
N GLU A 31 -4.24 19.91 -4.26
CA GLU A 31 -5.14 21.07 -4.20
C GLU A 31 -4.41 22.35 -4.62
N ARG A 32 -3.16 22.50 -4.19
CA ARG A 32 -2.33 23.67 -4.49
C ARG A 32 -1.55 23.60 -5.80
N ARG A 33 -1.65 22.48 -6.52
CA ARG A 33 -0.84 22.19 -7.72
C ARG A 33 0.65 22.40 -7.46
N ASP A 34 1.12 22.01 -6.28
CA ASP A 34 2.47 22.26 -5.82
C ASP A 34 3.47 21.41 -6.62
N LYS A 35 4.65 21.95 -6.90
CA LYS A 35 5.72 21.25 -7.62
C LYS A 35 6.27 20.05 -6.83
N ALA A 36 6.14 20.06 -5.50
CA ALA A 36 6.53 18.96 -4.63
C ALA A 36 5.65 17.71 -4.77
N THR A 37 4.46 17.82 -5.38
CA THR A 37 3.53 16.69 -5.62
C THR A 37 4.22 15.48 -6.24
N GLY A 38 5.05 15.71 -7.26
CA GLY A 38 5.75 14.63 -7.95
C GLY A 38 6.72 13.88 -7.03
N GLN A 39 7.45 14.60 -6.16
CA GLN A 39 8.40 13.99 -5.24
C GLN A 39 7.67 13.21 -4.14
N ALA A 40 6.62 13.79 -3.56
CA ALA A 40 5.78 13.13 -2.56
C ALA A 40 5.11 11.85 -3.11
N MET A 41 4.66 11.88 -4.37
CA MET A 41 4.11 10.70 -5.04
C MET A 41 5.16 9.61 -5.24
N GLN A 42 6.38 9.95 -5.69
CA GLN A 42 7.45 8.95 -5.84
C GLN A 42 7.82 8.28 -4.52
N SER A 43 7.93 9.06 -3.43
CA SER A 43 8.17 8.49 -2.09
C SER A 43 7.05 7.54 -1.66
N SER A 44 5.80 7.91 -1.95
CA SER A 44 4.63 7.11 -1.60
C SER A 44 4.53 5.82 -2.42
N ILE A 45 4.86 5.87 -3.72
CA ILE A 45 4.94 4.70 -4.59
C ILE A 45 5.98 3.71 -4.06
N LYS A 46 7.19 4.21 -3.76
CA LYS A 46 8.26 3.37 -3.22
C LYS A 46 7.86 2.69 -1.91
N MET A 47 7.17 3.41 -1.03
CA MET A 47 6.65 2.86 0.22
C MET A 47 5.61 1.76 -0.03
N PHE A 48 4.71 1.95 -0.98
CA PHE A 48 3.73 0.92 -1.36
C PHE A 48 4.41 -0.33 -1.91
N GLU A 49 5.42 -0.18 -2.77
CA GLU A 49 6.20 -1.30 -3.30
C GLU A 49 6.93 -2.08 -2.19
N GLN A 50 7.49 -1.38 -1.21
CA GLN A 50 8.13 -2.02 -0.05
C GLN A 50 7.12 -2.81 0.79
N LEU A 51 5.94 -2.25 1.03
CA LEU A 51 4.86 -2.95 1.72
C LEU A 51 4.42 -4.20 0.94
N LEU A 52 4.27 -4.09 -0.38
CA LEU A 52 3.87 -5.21 -1.23
C LEU A 52 4.91 -6.33 -1.22
N LEU A 53 6.20 -5.99 -1.35
CA LEU A 53 7.30 -6.95 -1.26
C LEU A 53 7.34 -7.63 0.12
N HIS A 54 7.14 -6.87 1.18
CA HIS A 54 7.05 -7.40 2.55
C HIS A 54 5.92 -8.43 2.67
N CYS A 55 4.74 -8.11 2.14
CA CYS A 55 3.59 -9.02 2.12
C CYS A 55 3.87 -10.30 1.31
N ARG A 56 4.44 -10.19 0.12
CA ARG A 56 4.82 -11.34 -0.73
C ARG A 56 5.79 -12.27 0.00
N SER A 57 6.84 -11.71 0.59
CA SER A 57 7.81 -12.46 1.39
C SER A 57 7.18 -13.13 2.61
N ALA A 58 6.26 -12.44 3.28
CA ALA A 58 5.57 -12.96 4.45
C ALA A 58 4.57 -14.09 4.10
N LEU A 59 3.92 -14.01 2.95
CA LEU A 59 2.98 -15.01 2.46
C LEU A 59 3.64 -16.17 1.71
N GLN A 60 4.91 -16.02 1.31
CA GLN A 60 5.59 -16.91 0.37
C GLN A 60 4.83 -17.02 -0.95
N ASP A 61 4.32 -15.88 -1.42
CA ASP A 61 3.49 -15.74 -2.61
C ASP A 61 3.96 -14.51 -3.39
N ASP A 62 4.74 -14.73 -4.45
CA ASP A 62 5.31 -13.65 -5.27
C ASP A 62 4.27 -12.98 -6.19
N GLU A 63 3.15 -13.65 -6.44
CA GLU A 63 2.05 -13.14 -7.26
C GLU A 63 1.04 -12.32 -6.44
N PHE A 64 1.16 -12.34 -5.10
CA PHE A 64 0.27 -11.58 -4.23
C PHE A 64 0.22 -10.09 -4.60
N GLU A 65 -0.98 -9.61 -4.93
CA GLU A 65 -1.26 -8.20 -5.18
C GLU A 65 -2.73 -7.85 -4.88
N PRO A 66 -3.05 -6.55 -4.67
CA PRO A 66 -4.43 -6.07 -4.71
C PRO A 66 -5.06 -6.23 -6.09
N LEU A 67 -6.35 -5.91 -6.22
CA LEU A 67 -7.05 -6.07 -7.49
C LEU A 67 -6.40 -5.22 -8.59
N ASN A 68 -5.96 -5.90 -9.66
CA ASN A 68 -5.21 -5.33 -10.79
C ASN A 68 -4.00 -4.51 -10.33
N GLY A 69 -3.31 -4.97 -9.28
CA GLY A 69 -2.28 -4.22 -8.59
C GLY A 69 -1.14 -3.78 -9.53
N SER A 70 -0.65 -4.69 -10.37
CA SER A 70 0.44 -4.41 -11.31
C SER A 70 0.07 -3.37 -12.38
N GLU A 71 -1.13 -3.44 -12.94
CA GLU A 71 -1.62 -2.48 -13.94
C GLU A 71 -1.82 -1.09 -13.34
N ARG A 72 -2.47 -1.02 -12.17
CA ARG A 72 -2.72 0.23 -11.46
C ARG A 72 -1.42 0.88 -11.00
N LEU A 73 -0.46 0.09 -10.50
CA LEU A 73 0.85 0.62 -10.11
C LEU A 73 1.62 1.16 -11.31
N SER A 74 1.52 0.51 -12.47
CA SER A 74 2.12 0.99 -13.72
C SER A 74 1.51 2.33 -14.17
N PHE A 75 0.19 2.48 -14.06
CA PHE A 75 -0.49 3.76 -14.30
C PHE A 75 -0.06 4.85 -13.31
N ILE A 76 0.02 4.54 -12.03
CA ILE A 76 0.42 5.49 -10.98
C ILE A 76 1.83 6.02 -11.25
N LYS A 77 2.76 5.13 -11.62
CA LYS A 77 4.15 5.50 -11.95
C LYS A 77 4.24 6.42 -13.17
N SER A 78 3.50 6.11 -14.24
CA SER A 78 3.51 6.92 -15.46
C SER A 78 2.82 8.27 -15.28
N SER A 79 1.87 8.36 -14.34
CA SER A 79 1.01 9.54 -14.13
C SER A 79 1.16 10.18 -12.75
N ALA A 80 2.34 10.05 -12.12
CA ALA A 80 2.60 10.39 -10.72
C ALA A 80 2.39 11.86 -10.31
N ARG A 81 2.06 12.77 -11.24
CA ARG A 81 1.70 14.17 -10.91
C ARG A 81 0.19 14.42 -10.93
N THR A 82 -0.60 13.43 -11.31
CA THR A 82 -2.04 13.56 -11.48
C THR A 82 -2.78 13.20 -10.20
N TYR A 83 -3.90 13.88 -9.94
CA TYR A 83 -4.77 13.53 -8.83
C TYR A 83 -5.33 12.10 -8.97
N ALA A 84 -5.56 11.64 -10.20
CA ALA A 84 -5.99 10.28 -10.48
C ALA A 84 -4.98 9.22 -10.00
N ALA A 85 -3.68 9.43 -10.22
CA ALA A 85 -2.63 8.55 -9.70
C ALA A 85 -2.60 8.51 -8.17
N TYR A 86 -2.78 9.67 -7.51
CA TYR A 86 -2.92 9.72 -6.05
C TYR A 86 -4.13 8.91 -5.56
N ARG A 87 -5.31 9.09 -6.17
CA ARG A 87 -6.52 8.34 -5.79
C ARG A 87 -6.36 6.84 -6.00
N GLN A 88 -5.74 6.42 -7.11
CA GLN A 88 -5.45 5.02 -7.36
C GLN A 88 -4.49 4.43 -6.32
N LEU A 89 -3.48 5.18 -5.88
CA LEU A 89 -2.58 4.74 -4.82
C LEU A 89 -3.30 4.60 -3.46
N ASP A 90 -4.18 5.55 -3.13
CA ASP A 90 -5.00 5.51 -1.90
C ASP A 90 -5.94 4.29 -1.85
N GLU A 91 -6.54 3.96 -2.98
CA GLU A 91 -7.37 2.77 -3.14
C GLU A 91 -6.53 1.48 -2.97
N LEU A 92 -5.33 1.41 -3.57
CA LEU A 92 -4.42 0.26 -3.41
C LEU A 92 -4.04 0.04 -1.94
N PHE A 93 -3.70 1.09 -1.19
CA PHE A 93 -3.44 0.98 0.25
C PHE A 93 -4.68 0.50 1.02
N SER A 94 -5.85 1.04 0.69
CA SER A 94 -7.12 0.69 1.35
C SER A 94 -7.51 -0.77 1.12
N GLU A 95 -7.36 -1.25 -0.12
CA GLU A 95 -7.59 -2.65 -0.50
C GLU A 95 -6.61 -3.58 0.22
N LEU A 96 -5.32 -3.25 0.16
CA LEU A 96 -4.29 -4.07 0.80
C LEU A 96 -4.52 -4.16 2.31
N LYS A 97 -4.88 -3.07 2.98
CA LYS A 97 -5.22 -3.07 4.41
C LYS A 97 -6.34 -4.04 4.74
N LYS A 98 -7.40 -4.07 3.92
CA LYS A 98 -8.54 -5.00 4.09
C LYS A 98 -8.13 -6.45 3.87
N ILE A 99 -7.33 -6.72 2.83
CA ILE A 99 -6.80 -8.05 2.53
C ILE A 99 -5.97 -8.57 3.70
N LEU A 100 -5.06 -7.76 4.24
CA LEU A 100 -4.22 -8.14 5.37
C LEU A 100 -5.03 -8.37 6.65
N ALA A 101 -6.04 -7.53 6.92
CA ALA A 101 -6.94 -7.74 8.05
C ALA A 101 -7.68 -9.08 7.94
N ARG A 102 -8.21 -9.41 6.76
CA ARG A 102 -8.86 -10.69 6.49
C ARG A 102 -7.89 -11.87 6.67
N LYS A 103 -6.69 -11.79 6.09
CA LYS A 103 -5.66 -12.84 6.23
C LYS A 103 -5.35 -13.13 7.69
N ARG A 104 -5.18 -12.10 8.52
CA ARG A 104 -4.93 -12.28 9.97
C ARG A 104 -6.03 -13.05 10.68
N ILE A 105 -7.29 -12.77 10.36
CA ILE A 105 -8.43 -13.51 10.92
C ILE A 105 -8.38 -14.97 10.48
N GLU A 106 -8.18 -15.22 9.18
CA GLU A 106 -8.07 -16.58 8.62
C GLU A 106 -6.94 -17.38 9.30
N PHE A 107 -5.80 -16.77 9.57
CA PHE A 107 -4.67 -17.43 10.24
C PHE A 107 -4.93 -17.69 11.73
N ASN A 108 -5.61 -16.78 12.43
CA ASN A 108 -5.97 -16.98 13.82
C ASN A 108 -6.99 -18.13 13.97
N GLN A 109 -7.96 -18.24 13.06
CA GLN A 109 -8.96 -19.31 13.05
C GLN A 109 -8.40 -20.70 12.68
N GLN A 110 -7.28 -20.76 11.95
CA GLN A 110 -6.60 -22.02 11.60
C GLN A 110 -5.62 -22.52 12.67
N SER A 111 -5.49 -21.79 13.78
CA SER A 111 -4.57 -22.11 14.89
C SER A 111 -5.30 -22.68 16.11
N GLU A 112 -6.63 -22.85 16.03
CA GLU A 112 -7.50 -23.52 17.00
C GLU A 112 -7.89 -24.92 16.49
#